data_AF-A0A101I4T8-F1
#
_entry.id   AF-A0A101I4T8-F1
#
_cell.length_a   1.000
_cell.length_b   1.000
_cell.length_c   1.000
_cell.angle_alpha   90.00
_cell.angle_beta   90.00
_cell.angle_gamma   90.00
#
_symmetry.space_group_name_H-M   'P 1'
#
loop_
_entity.id
_entity.type
_entity.pdbx_description
1 polymer ?
#
loop_
_entity_poly.entity_id
_entity_poly.type
_entity_poly.pdbx_seq_one_letter_code
_entity_poly.pdbx_strand_id
1 'polypeptide(L)'
;MENILSNRKLLDIFWSEYGFEEWSGHGLKGVFRRVTFRKDSLMGEVARYYSDDYILSAAGGNSMGRELLEVWKPGKDIMSHRVLLVGNTTWQSPLHKDFLLGFSGWVEVMCYRPGDPHSVRKFSDLTTLVNNAGVVLAKLEEGLDPMRVRVPDPGRRGVAAGEPRNPAPFEVLKKLFRR
;
A
#
# COMPACT_ATOMS: atom_id res chain seq x y z
N MET A 1 6.79 -21.05 18.48
CA MET A 1 5.47 -20.59 17.97
C MET A 1 5.15 -19.16 18.40
N GLU A 2 5.58 -18.72 19.60
CA GLU A 2 5.38 -17.34 20.10
C GLU A 2 6.02 -16.22 19.26
N ASN A 3 7.14 -16.50 18.57
CA ASN A 3 7.86 -15.49 17.76
C ASN A 3 7.11 -15.11 16.47
N ILE A 4 6.48 -16.09 15.79
CA ILE A 4 5.76 -15.85 14.52
C ILE A 4 4.49 -15.03 14.73
N LEU A 5 3.76 -15.30 15.81
CA LEU A 5 2.55 -14.54 16.16
C LEU A 5 2.90 -13.09 16.56
N SER A 6 4.03 -12.90 17.23
CA SER A 6 4.56 -11.57 17.55
C SER A 6 4.97 -10.80 16.29
N ASN A 7 5.65 -11.45 15.34
CA ASN A 7 6.06 -10.84 14.08
C ASN A 7 4.87 -10.44 13.21
N ARG A 8 3.84 -11.29 13.15
CA ARG A 8 2.59 -10.97 12.46
C ARG A 8 1.92 -9.75 13.09
N LYS A 9 1.77 -9.73 14.41
CA LYS A 9 1.16 -8.60 15.12
C LYS A 9 1.90 -7.29 14.88
N LEU A 10 3.23 -7.32 14.82
CA LEU A 10 4.05 -6.13 14.54
C LEU A 10 3.93 -5.66 13.09
N LEU A 11 3.84 -6.58 12.13
CA LEU A 11 3.53 -6.24 10.75
C LEU A 11 2.12 -5.64 10.61
N ASP A 12 1.13 -6.18 11.34
CA ASP A 12 -0.23 -5.63 11.35
C ASP A 12 -0.22 -4.19 11.89
N ILE A 13 0.53 -3.93 12.97
CA ILE A 13 0.71 -2.58 13.49
C ILE A 13 1.38 -1.68 12.43
N PHE A 14 2.47 -2.14 11.81
CA PHE A 14 3.16 -1.38 10.75
C PHE A 14 2.18 -0.94 9.64
N TRP A 15 1.39 -1.87 9.11
CA TRP A 15 0.40 -1.56 8.07
C TRP A 15 -0.67 -0.59 8.57
N SER A 16 -1.17 -0.80 9.78
CA SER A 16 -2.18 0.08 10.38
C SER A 16 -1.70 1.54 10.56
N GLU A 17 -0.40 1.75 10.84
CA GLU A 17 0.16 3.11 10.95
C GLU A 17 0.12 3.89 9.62
N TYR A 18 0.08 3.17 8.49
CA TYR A 18 -0.11 3.72 7.15
C TYR A 18 -1.56 3.68 6.65
N GLY A 19 -2.51 3.32 7.53
CA GLY A 19 -3.94 3.25 7.24
C GLY A 19 -4.35 2.02 6.44
N PHE A 20 -3.50 1.00 6.38
CA PHE A 20 -3.82 -0.27 5.72
C PHE A 20 -4.52 -1.24 6.68
N GLU A 21 -5.49 -1.96 6.14
CA GLU A 21 -6.27 -3.01 6.82
C GLU A 21 -6.09 -4.34 6.07
N GLU A 22 -6.33 -5.47 6.75
CA GLU A 22 -6.30 -6.78 6.10
C GLU A 22 -7.33 -6.86 4.97
N TRP A 23 -6.93 -7.44 3.84
CA TRP A 23 -7.79 -7.61 2.68
C TRP A 23 -7.67 -9.02 2.11
N SER A 24 -8.81 -9.55 1.66
CA SER A 24 -8.85 -10.80 0.89
C SER A 24 -9.96 -10.75 -0.15
N GLY A 25 -9.69 -11.28 -1.34
CA GLY A 25 -10.61 -11.25 -2.47
C GLY A 25 -9.95 -11.79 -3.72
N HIS A 26 -10.74 -12.29 -4.67
CA HIS A 26 -10.24 -12.83 -5.95
C HIS A 26 -9.15 -13.91 -5.80
N GLY A 27 -9.19 -14.69 -4.71
CA GLY A 27 -8.16 -15.70 -4.40
C GLY A 27 -6.84 -15.14 -3.86
N LEU A 28 -6.75 -13.83 -3.64
CA LEU A 28 -5.56 -13.14 -3.15
C LEU A 28 -5.77 -12.64 -1.72
N LYS A 29 -4.65 -12.42 -1.02
CA LYS A 29 -4.60 -11.86 0.32
C LYS A 29 -3.54 -10.76 0.37
N GLY A 30 -3.73 -9.81 1.28
CA GLY A 30 -2.77 -8.74 1.50
C GLY A 30 -3.38 -7.66 2.36
N VAL A 31 -3.05 -6.42 2.04
CA VAL A 31 -3.56 -5.26 2.74
C VAL A 31 -4.11 -4.22 1.78
N PHE A 32 -5.06 -3.42 2.27
CA PHE A 32 -5.75 -2.40 1.50
C PHE A 32 -5.91 -1.12 2.31
N ARG A 33 -5.87 0.04 1.64
CA ARG A 33 -6.30 1.32 2.23
C ARG A 33 -7.09 2.15 1.23
N ARG A 34 -7.97 3.01 1.77
CA ARG A 34 -8.60 4.10 1.02
C ARG A 34 -7.86 5.41 1.27
N VAL A 35 -7.39 6.04 0.21
CA VAL A 35 -6.81 7.38 0.21
C VAL A 35 -7.87 8.37 -0.26
N THR A 36 -8.07 9.44 0.52
CA THR A 36 -8.93 10.55 0.12
C THR A 36 -8.05 11.65 -0.45
N PHE A 37 -8.42 12.19 -1.60
CA PHE A 37 -7.83 13.40 -2.15
C PHE A 37 -8.86 14.51 -2.09
N ARG A 38 -8.47 15.61 -1.46
CA ARG A 38 -9.25 16.84 -1.43
C ARG A 38 -8.51 17.90 -2.25
N LYS A 39 -9.28 18.59 -3.08
CA LYS A 39 -8.80 19.77 -3.80
C LYS A 39 -9.52 20.98 -3.22
N ASP A 40 -8.77 21.80 -2.51
CA ASP A 40 -9.30 23.00 -1.87
C ASP A 40 -9.05 24.25 -2.71
N SER A 41 -9.89 25.25 -2.50
CA SER A 41 -9.74 26.62 -2.99
C SER A 41 -9.91 27.61 -1.84
N LEU A 42 -9.74 28.91 -2.13
CA LEU A 42 -10.00 29.97 -1.16
C LEU A 42 -11.44 29.95 -0.61
N MET A 43 -12.39 29.33 -1.31
CA MET A 43 -13.80 29.24 -0.88
C MET A 43 -14.16 27.87 -0.28
N GLY A 44 -13.18 26.99 -0.04
CA GLY A 44 -13.38 25.65 0.51
C GLY A 44 -13.12 24.53 -0.49
N GLU A 45 -13.52 23.31 -0.12
CA GLU A 45 -13.32 22.07 -0.90
C GLU A 45 -14.08 22.13 -2.24
N VAL A 46 -13.35 22.02 -3.35
CA VAL A 46 -13.88 22.08 -4.72
C VAL A 46 -14.11 20.68 -5.28
N ALA A 47 -13.30 19.71 -4.87
CA ALA A 47 -13.46 18.32 -5.28
C ALA A 47 -12.92 17.36 -4.23
N ARG A 48 -13.60 16.21 -4.12
CA ARG A 48 -13.13 15.06 -3.36
C ARG A 48 -13.19 13.83 -4.23
N TYR A 49 -12.11 13.08 -4.25
CA TYR A 49 -12.06 11.80 -4.94
C TYR A 49 -11.29 10.79 -4.09
N TYR A 50 -11.63 9.52 -4.28
CA TYR A 50 -11.05 8.43 -3.53
C TYR A 50 -10.16 7.58 -4.44
N SER A 51 -9.06 7.08 -3.88
CA SER A 51 -8.20 6.08 -4.50
C SER A 51 -8.02 4.93 -3.54
N ASP A 52 -8.11 3.73 -4.07
CA ASP A 52 -8.03 2.50 -3.33
C ASP A 52 -6.67 1.84 -3.63
N ASP A 53 -5.80 1.73 -2.62
CA ASP A 53 -4.46 1.14 -2.73
C ASP A 53 -4.45 -0.28 -2.16
N TYR A 54 -4.01 -1.26 -2.94
CA TYR A 54 -3.89 -2.66 -2.53
C TYR A 54 -2.43 -3.11 -2.63
N ILE A 55 -1.94 -3.83 -1.63
CA ILE A 55 -0.66 -4.53 -1.65
C ILE A 55 -0.97 -6.01 -1.42
N LEU A 56 -0.90 -6.82 -2.48
CA LEU A 56 -1.38 -8.20 -2.48
C LEU A 56 -0.22 -9.16 -2.70
N SER A 57 -0.19 -10.26 -1.96
CA SER A 57 0.76 -11.34 -2.21
C SER A 57 0.39 -12.09 -3.48
N ALA A 58 1.32 -12.16 -4.43
CA ALA A 58 1.12 -12.79 -5.72
C ALA A 58 2.22 -13.82 -5.99
N ALA A 59 1.84 -15.10 -5.97
CA ALA A 59 2.70 -16.17 -6.45
C ALA A 59 2.68 -16.30 -8.00
N GLY A 60 1.63 -15.76 -8.65
CA GLY A 60 1.45 -15.82 -10.10
C GLY A 60 1.99 -14.57 -10.80
N GLY A 61 2.67 -14.77 -11.92
CA GLY A 61 3.24 -13.70 -12.75
C GLY A 61 2.21 -12.92 -13.57
N ASN A 62 2.55 -12.57 -14.82
CA ASN A 62 1.74 -11.72 -15.71
C ASN A 62 0.28 -12.17 -15.91
N SER A 63 0.00 -13.49 -15.95
CA SER A 63 -1.36 -14.02 -16.15
C SER A 63 -2.30 -13.58 -15.02
N MET A 64 -1.83 -13.62 -13.77
CA MET A 64 -2.59 -13.24 -12.59
C MET A 64 -3.04 -11.78 -12.64
N GLY A 65 -2.19 -10.87 -13.10
CA GLY A 65 -2.58 -9.46 -13.24
C GLY A 65 -3.65 -9.23 -14.31
N ARG A 66 -3.61 -9.99 -15.41
CA ARG A 66 -4.64 -9.92 -16.46
C ARG A 66 -5.97 -10.49 -15.99
N GLU A 67 -5.94 -11.67 -15.38
CA GLU A 67 -7.12 -12.30 -14.76
C GLU A 67 -7.76 -11.37 -13.72
N LEU A 68 -6.92 -10.71 -12.90
CA LEU A 68 -7.39 -9.76 -11.91
C LEU A 68 -8.10 -8.56 -12.56
N LEU A 69 -7.54 -7.99 -13.63
CA LEU A 69 -8.19 -6.92 -14.37
C LEU A 69 -9.55 -7.34 -14.93
N GLU A 70 -9.69 -8.56 -15.43
CA GLU A 70 -10.95 -9.05 -15.99
C GLU A 70 -12.06 -9.08 -14.94
N VAL A 71 -11.76 -9.61 -13.75
CA VAL A 71 -12.74 -9.75 -12.67
C VAL A 71 -12.96 -8.48 -11.85
N TRP A 72 -12.07 -7.49 -11.93
CA TRP A 72 -12.18 -6.25 -11.17
C TRP A 72 -13.37 -5.41 -11.62
N LYS A 73 -14.08 -4.85 -10.63
CA LYS A 73 -15.28 -4.02 -10.81
C LYS A 73 -15.02 -2.60 -10.33
N PRO A 74 -15.71 -1.58 -10.89
CA PRO A 74 -15.64 -0.22 -10.39
C PRO A 74 -16.18 -0.14 -8.96
N GLY A 75 -15.53 0.66 -8.12
CA GLY A 75 -16.01 1.03 -6.79
C GLY A 75 -16.90 2.27 -6.83
N LYS A 76 -17.90 2.34 -5.94
CA LYS A 76 -18.71 3.54 -5.77
C LYS A 76 -17.84 4.69 -5.25
N ASP A 77 -17.90 5.84 -5.93
CA ASP A 77 -17.12 7.06 -5.63
C ASP A 77 -15.59 6.88 -5.73
N ILE A 78 -15.11 5.76 -6.28
CA ILE A 78 -13.67 5.48 -6.41
C ILE A 78 -13.19 5.91 -7.79
N MET A 79 -12.24 6.85 -7.79
CA MET A 79 -11.64 7.33 -9.03
C MET A 79 -10.59 6.35 -9.55
N SER A 80 -9.80 5.74 -8.67
CA SER A 80 -8.72 4.84 -9.08
C SER A 80 -8.50 3.70 -8.09
N HIS A 81 -8.22 2.52 -8.62
CA HIS A 81 -7.70 1.38 -7.86
C HIS A 81 -6.26 1.13 -8.27
N ARG A 82 -5.32 1.11 -7.33
CA ARG A 82 -3.92 0.74 -7.56
C ARG A 82 -3.64 -0.56 -6.85
N VAL A 83 -3.40 -1.62 -7.62
CA VAL A 83 -3.05 -2.93 -7.09
C VAL A 83 -1.56 -3.17 -7.31
N LEU A 84 -0.81 -3.27 -6.22
CA LEU A 84 0.56 -3.73 -6.22
C LEU A 84 0.59 -5.22 -5.86
N LEU A 85 0.90 -6.05 -6.85
CA LEU A 85 1.20 -7.46 -6.66
C LEU A 85 2.66 -7.61 -6.21
N VAL A 86 2.86 -8.19 -5.04
CA VAL A 86 4.18 -8.51 -4.50
C VAL A 86 4.54 -9.93 -4.91
N GLY A 87 5.52 -10.07 -5.80
CA GLY A 87 5.91 -11.35 -6.40
C GLY A 87 7.41 -11.46 -6.67
N ASN A 88 7.78 -12.31 -7.64
CA ASN A 88 9.17 -12.63 -7.96
C ASN A 88 9.74 -11.86 -9.16
N THR A 89 8.95 -10.98 -9.78
CA THR A 89 9.35 -10.20 -10.96
C THR A 89 8.87 -8.76 -10.83
N THR A 90 9.65 -7.81 -11.36
CA THR A 90 9.21 -6.42 -11.49
C THR A 90 8.85 -6.11 -12.94
N TRP A 91 7.65 -5.58 -13.16
CA TRP A 91 7.23 -5.14 -14.49
C TRP A 91 7.80 -3.74 -14.79
N GLN A 92 7.89 -3.40 -16.08
CA GLN A 92 8.33 -2.07 -16.51
C GLN A 92 7.17 -1.09 -16.66
N SER A 93 5.94 -1.61 -16.76
CA SER A 93 4.71 -0.84 -16.80
C SER A 93 3.56 -1.62 -16.15
N PRO A 94 2.57 -0.93 -15.56
CA PRO A 94 1.39 -1.58 -15.04
C PRO A 94 0.42 -1.93 -16.16
N LEU A 95 -0.40 -2.94 -15.92
CA LEU A 95 -1.61 -3.19 -16.69
C LEU A 95 -2.71 -2.21 -16.25
N HIS A 96 -3.61 -1.86 -17.17
CA HIS A 96 -4.62 -0.82 -16.97
C HIS A 96 -5.97 -1.24 -17.54
N LYS A 97 -7.06 -0.86 -16.88
CA LYS A 97 -8.44 -1.02 -17.35
C LYS A 97 -9.28 0.18 -16.89
N ASP A 98 -9.91 0.86 -17.85
CA ASP A 98 -10.90 1.90 -17.57
C ASP A 98 -12.31 1.32 -17.43
N PHE A 99 -13.12 1.91 -16.55
CA PHE A 99 -14.54 1.58 -16.41
C PHE A 99 -15.40 2.68 -17.03
N LEU A 100 -16.31 2.30 -17.93
CA LEU A 100 -17.16 3.25 -18.68
C LEU A 100 -16.34 4.41 -19.27
N LEU A 101 -15.28 4.11 -20.03
CA LEU A 101 -14.38 5.11 -20.62
C LEU A 101 -13.71 6.05 -19.59
N GLY A 102 -13.63 5.63 -18.32
CA GLY A 102 -13.05 6.39 -17.22
C GLY A 102 -14.06 7.15 -16.36
N PHE A 103 -15.34 7.23 -16.77
CA PHE A 103 -16.40 7.89 -15.99
C PHE A 103 -16.74 7.14 -14.68
N SER A 104 -16.37 5.86 -14.59
CA SER A 104 -16.49 5.06 -13.35
C SER A 104 -15.12 4.69 -12.77
N GLY A 105 -14.11 5.52 -13.04
CA GLY A 105 -12.75 5.31 -12.59
C GLY A 105 -12.00 4.25 -13.40
N TRP A 106 -10.85 3.84 -12.87
CA TRP A 106 -9.98 2.86 -13.51
C TRP A 106 -9.25 1.99 -12.47
N VAL A 107 -8.68 0.89 -12.92
CA VAL A 107 -7.79 0.03 -12.13
C VAL A 107 -6.45 -0.16 -12.83
N GLU A 108 -5.38 -0.05 -12.04
CA GLU A 108 -4.01 -0.31 -12.47
C GLU A 108 -3.43 -1.45 -11.64
N VAL A 109 -2.80 -2.42 -12.31
CA VAL A 109 -2.15 -3.56 -11.66
C VAL A 109 -0.67 -3.56 -12.01
N MET A 110 0.18 -3.53 -10.99
CA MET A 110 1.63 -3.56 -11.11
C MET A 110 2.17 -4.76 -10.36
N CYS A 111 3.15 -5.47 -10.93
CA CYS A 111 3.92 -6.48 -10.19
C CYS A 111 5.30 -5.95 -9.81
N TYR A 112 5.67 -6.16 -8.56
CA TYR A 112 6.93 -5.72 -7.99
C TYR A 112 7.59 -6.86 -7.22
N ARG A 113 8.88 -7.04 -7.48
CA ARG A 113 9.75 -7.88 -6.66
C ARG A 113 10.38 -7.01 -5.56
N PRO A 114 10.20 -7.35 -4.27
CA PRO A 114 10.85 -6.64 -3.18
C PRO A 114 12.37 -6.50 -3.39
N GLY A 115 12.89 -5.29 -3.18
CA GLY A 115 14.30 -4.96 -3.36
C GLY A 115 14.69 -4.49 -4.77
N ASP A 116 13.85 -4.69 -5.80
CA ASP A 116 14.13 -4.15 -7.13
C ASP A 116 14.00 -2.61 -7.15
N PRO A 117 14.65 -1.92 -8.13
CA PRO A 117 14.46 -0.50 -8.33
C PRO A 117 12.99 -0.13 -8.58
N HIS A 118 12.61 1.09 -8.17
CA HIS A 118 11.28 1.64 -8.42
C HIS A 118 11.10 2.00 -9.91
N SER A 119 10.80 1.00 -10.74
CA SER A 119 10.66 1.16 -12.21
C SER A 119 9.49 2.08 -12.60
N VAL A 120 8.44 2.14 -11.78
CA VAL A 120 7.21 2.91 -12.06
C VAL A 120 6.96 3.93 -10.96
N ARG A 121 7.22 5.21 -11.26
CA ARG A 121 7.12 6.34 -10.29
C ARG A 121 5.78 6.42 -9.57
N LYS A 122 4.65 6.17 -10.24
CA LYS A 122 3.31 6.23 -9.61
C LYS A 122 3.02 5.10 -8.62
N PHE A 123 3.89 4.09 -8.52
CA PHE A 123 3.83 3.02 -7.53
C PHE A 123 4.98 3.10 -6.51
N SER A 124 5.88 4.09 -6.63
CA SER A 124 7.08 4.17 -5.78
C SER A 124 6.74 4.19 -4.30
N ASP A 125 5.66 4.89 -3.92
CA ASP A 125 5.17 4.93 -2.55
C ASP A 125 4.83 3.54 -2.00
N LEU A 126 4.07 2.74 -2.77
CA LEU A 126 3.68 1.39 -2.35
C LEU A 126 4.88 0.43 -2.33
N THR A 127 5.77 0.52 -3.32
CA THR A 127 6.97 -0.33 -3.36
C THR A 127 7.95 -0.02 -2.22
N THR A 128 8.07 1.25 -1.83
CA THR A 128 8.85 1.65 -0.63
C THR A 128 8.24 1.06 0.63
N LEU A 129 6.90 1.09 0.79
CA LEU A 129 6.24 0.45 1.92
C LEU A 129 6.51 -1.06 1.99
N VAL A 130 6.48 -1.76 0.86
CA VAL A 130 6.81 -3.18 0.78
C VAL A 130 8.25 -3.45 1.24
N ASN A 131 9.21 -2.66 0.75
CA ASN A 131 10.61 -2.81 1.17
C ASN A 131 10.79 -2.52 2.66
N ASN A 132 10.12 -1.48 3.16
CA ASN A 132 10.14 -1.12 4.58
C ASN A 132 9.57 -2.25 5.45
N ALA A 133 8.45 -2.86 5.05
CA ALA A 133 7.89 -4.02 5.74
C ALA A 133 8.87 -5.21 5.75
N GLY A 134 9.58 -5.45 4.64
CA GLY A 134 10.62 -6.48 4.57
C GLY A 134 11.79 -6.24 5.53
N VAL A 135 12.24 -4.98 5.68
CA VAL A 135 13.27 -4.61 6.66
C VAL A 135 12.79 -4.85 8.09
N VAL A 136 11.56 -4.45 8.40
CA VAL A 136 10.96 -4.70 9.73
C VAL A 136 10.91 -6.20 10.01
N LEU A 137 10.40 -7.00 9.07
CA LEU A 137 10.31 -8.45 9.24
C LEU A 137 11.68 -9.10 9.44
N ALA A 138 12.68 -8.78 8.62
CA ALA A 138 14.02 -9.34 8.73
C ALA A 138 14.65 -9.03 10.11
N LYS A 139 14.45 -7.82 10.63
CA LYS A 139 14.95 -7.44 11.95
C LYS A 139 14.25 -8.19 13.07
N LEU A 140 12.95 -8.39 12.95
CA LEU A 140 12.18 -9.20 13.90
C LEU A 140 12.62 -10.66 13.90
N GLU A 141 12.95 -11.23 12.74
CA GLU A 141 13.51 -12.57 12.63
C GLU A 141 14.90 -12.67 13.27
N GLU A 142 15.72 -11.61 13.18
CA GLU A 142 17.01 -11.48 13.87
C GLU A 142 16.87 -11.17 15.38
N GLY A 143 15.65 -11.01 15.91
CA GLY A 143 15.41 -10.64 17.31
C GLY A 143 15.82 -9.21 17.66
N LEU A 144 16.00 -8.35 16.66
CA LEU A 144 16.37 -6.95 16.81
C LEU A 144 15.15 -6.04 16.91
N ASP A 145 15.30 -4.95 17.67
CA ASP A 145 14.28 -3.91 17.77
C ASP A 145 14.18 -3.11 16.45
N PRO A 146 13.06 -3.23 15.70
CA PRO A 146 12.89 -2.53 14.43
C PRO A 146 12.81 -1.00 14.60
N MET A 147 12.61 -0.50 15.84
CA MET A 147 12.43 0.91 16.15
C MET A 147 13.69 1.76 16.05
N ARG A 148 14.87 1.12 16.04
CA ARG A 148 16.15 1.80 15.86
C ARG A 148 16.50 2.04 14.39
N VAL A 149 15.64 1.63 13.46
CA VAL A 149 15.89 1.72 12.03
C VAL A 149 15.30 3.02 11.48
N ARG A 150 16.14 3.81 10.80
CA ARG A 150 15.66 4.92 9.98
C ARG A 150 15.07 4.36 8.69
N VAL A 151 13.76 4.21 8.67
CA VAL A 151 13.03 3.75 7.48
C VAL A 151 12.61 4.96 6.64
N PRO A 152 12.87 4.96 5.32
CA PRO A 152 12.44 6.05 4.44
C PRO A 152 10.91 6.23 4.49
N ASP A 153 10.45 7.45 4.77
CA ASP A 153 9.04 7.81 4.63
C ASP A 153 8.72 7.94 3.13
N PRO A 154 7.83 7.10 2.57
CA PRO A 154 7.47 7.18 1.15
C PRO A 154 6.75 8.49 0.76
N GLY A 155 6.38 9.33 1.74
CA GLY A 155 5.51 10.48 1.53
C GLY A 155 4.06 10.02 1.38
N ARG A 156 3.14 10.62 2.14
CA ARG A 156 1.72 10.27 2.07
C ARG A 156 1.04 11.03 0.93
N ARG A 157 0.37 10.31 0.03
CA ARG A 157 -0.49 10.91 -0.99
C ARG A 157 -1.83 11.33 -0.39
N GLY A 158 -2.41 12.44 -0.87
CA GLY A 158 -3.78 12.86 -0.55
C GLY A 158 -3.97 13.68 0.74
N VAL A 159 -2.90 13.95 1.50
CA VAL A 159 -3.00 14.78 2.72
C VAL A 159 -2.94 16.27 2.35
N ALA A 160 -3.95 17.05 2.75
CA ALA A 160 -3.98 18.49 2.54
C ALA A 160 -2.95 19.21 3.42
N ALA A 161 -2.49 20.40 3.00
CA ALA A 161 -1.63 21.24 3.84
C ALA A 161 -2.38 21.65 5.12
N GLY A 162 -1.97 21.12 6.28
CA GLY A 162 -2.55 21.46 7.59
C GLY A 162 -3.38 20.37 8.25
N GLU A 163 -3.65 19.23 7.60
CA GLU A 163 -4.16 18.05 8.33
C GLU A 163 -3.07 17.55 9.29
N PRO A 164 -3.43 17.13 10.52
CA PRO A 164 -2.46 16.58 11.45
C PRO A 164 -1.73 15.45 10.74
N ARG A 165 -0.41 15.61 10.61
CA ARG A 165 0.50 14.54 10.20
C ARG A 165 0.40 13.49 11.31
N ASN A 166 -0.61 12.61 11.23
CA ASN A 166 -0.69 11.44 12.10
C ASN A 166 0.69 10.78 12.04
N PRO A 167 1.25 10.44 13.19
CA PRO A 167 2.68 10.54 13.41
C PRO A 167 3.51 9.76 12.39
N ALA A 168 4.73 10.24 12.18
CA ALA A 168 5.78 9.50 11.48
C ALA A 168 5.78 8.02 11.92
N PRO A 169 6.09 7.08 11.02
CA PRO A 169 5.56 5.70 10.94
C PRO A 169 6.02 4.71 12.02
N PHE A 170 6.21 5.19 13.24
CA PHE A 170 6.73 4.41 14.35
C PHE A 170 6.20 4.88 15.71
N GLU A 171 5.26 5.82 15.85
CA GLU A 171 4.89 6.26 17.20
C GLU A 171 4.10 5.22 18.01
N VAL A 172 3.28 4.39 17.37
CA VAL A 172 2.57 3.31 18.06
C VAL A 172 3.54 2.19 18.39
N LEU A 173 4.39 1.81 17.44
CA LEU A 173 5.47 0.86 17.69
C LEU A 173 6.46 1.37 18.76
N LYS A 174 6.84 2.66 18.77
CA LYS A 174 7.73 3.28 19.78
C LYS A 174 7.14 3.15 21.18
N LYS A 175 5.83 3.29 21.34
CA LYS A 175 5.17 3.10 22.64
C LYS A 175 5.24 1.66 23.13
N LEU A 176 5.24 0.68 22.22
CA LEU A 176 5.33 -0.74 22.57
C LEU A 176 6.73 -1.16 23.02
N PHE A 177 7.78 -0.54 22.48
CA PHE A 177 9.19 -0.87 22.79
C PHE A 177 9.86 0.09 23.79
N ARG A 178 9.15 1.12 24.29
CA ARG A 178 9.58 1.89 25.47
C ARG A 178 9.35 1.07 26.75
N ARG A 179 10.24 0.13 27.02
CA ARG A 179 10.44 -0.46 28.36
C ARG A 179 11.91 -0.37 28.72
#